data_AF-V5GWG8-F1
#
_entry.id   AF-V5GWG8-F1
#
_cell.length_a   1.000
_cell.length_b   1.000
_cell.length_c   1.000
_cell.angle_alpha   90.00
_cell.angle_beta   90.00
_cell.angle_gamma   90.00
#
_symmetry.space_group_name_H-M   'P 1'
#
loop_
_entity.id
_entity.type
_entity.pdbx_description
1 polymer ?
#
loop_
_entity_poly.entity_id
_entity_poly.type
_entity_poly.pdbx_seq_one_letter_code
_entity_poly.pdbx_strand_id
1 'polypeptide(L)'
;VQITGKCVNGSCRNADSIAKRTNQVPACFDYDRVTHEGEEIAEECKKSCYVNGHIQDVNLPNGEKCVYKKESYLFGFSEKVTKVGTCKDGRCDKTVECQRTKLPIYSGFSVDKNCTIYCNGKEKHLDNGTMCALKTSTSGFTLGSLFGTTSTTLVDEIGNCISGKCVKRDGYIVPPPQLQPKDATERDVFIHPKLKVATHCQAECGDGTTERRALNTSCLWMYRRHDHLDIYMIGYCYCGICEPYDNYTVLVDRENPPVQNEDHLLESC
;
A
#
# COMPACT_ATOMS: atom_id res chain seq x y z
N VAL A 1 -9.78 -0.74 13.67
CA VAL A 1 -8.44 -0.88 14.29
C VAL A 1 -7.42 -0.79 13.16
N GLN A 2 -6.66 0.30 13.07
CA GLN A 2 -5.92 0.65 11.85
C GLN A 2 -4.49 0.08 11.78
N ILE A 3 -3.95 -0.38 12.91
CA ILE A 3 -2.68 -1.13 12.96
C ILE A 3 -2.89 -2.31 13.93
N THR A 4 -3.07 -3.51 13.40
CA THR A 4 -3.19 -4.72 14.22
C THR A 4 -1.81 -5.24 14.58
N GLY A 5 -1.57 -5.45 15.87
CA GLY A 5 -0.40 -6.17 16.35
C GLY A 5 -0.39 -7.64 15.89
N LYS A 6 0.76 -8.31 16.01
CA LYS A 6 0.91 -9.74 15.74
C LYS A 6 0.85 -10.54 17.04
N CYS A 7 0.08 -11.62 17.09
CA CYS A 7 0.21 -12.59 18.19
C CYS A 7 1.55 -13.33 18.10
N VAL A 8 2.35 -13.25 19.16
CA VAL A 8 3.60 -14.00 19.34
C VAL A 8 3.50 -14.71 20.69
N ASN A 9 3.55 -16.04 20.69
CA ASN A 9 3.42 -16.88 21.89
C ASN A 9 2.15 -16.57 22.71
N GLY A 10 0.99 -16.48 22.04
CA GLY A 10 -0.30 -16.19 22.68
C GLY A 10 -0.46 -14.74 23.17
N SER A 11 0.52 -13.86 22.93
CA SER A 11 0.46 -12.44 23.33
C SER A 11 0.43 -11.54 22.09
N CYS A 12 -0.53 -10.61 22.04
CA CYS A 12 -0.59 -9.62 20.97
C CYS A 12 0.52 -8.58 21.14
N ARG A 13 1.46 -8.51 20.18
CA ARG A 13 2.54 -7.53 20.14
C ARG A 13 2.20 -6.42 19.18
N ASN A 14 2.30 -5.17 19.64
CA ASN A 14 2.02 -4.00 18.80
C ASN A 14 3.07 -3.83 17.69
N ALA A 15 2.68 -3.18 16.58
CA ALA A 15 3.56 -2.92 15.43
C ALA A 15 4.80 -2.07 15.78
N ASP A 16 4.75 -1.26 16.84
CA ASP A 16 5.91 -0.49 17.34
C ASP A 16 7.03 -1.39 17.89
N SER A 17 6.70 -2.49 18.57
CA SER A 17 7.71 -3.46 19.03
C SER A 17 8.44 -4.16 17.87
N ILE A 18 7.81 -4.17 16.71
CA ILE A 18 8.29 -4.78 15.47
C ILE A 18 9.23 -3.78 14.76
N ALA A 19 8.78 -2.54 14.53
CA ALA A 19 9.59 -1.48 13.92
C ALA A 19 10.86 -1.13 14.71
N LYS A 20 10.81 -1.12 16.05
CA LYS A 20 11.99 -0.92 16.93
C LYS A 20 13.11 -1.92 16.70
N ARG A 21 12.79 -3.14 16.27
CA ARG A 21 13.75 -4.26 16.19
C ARG A 21 14.54 -4.25 14.88
N THR A 22 14.07 -3.51 13.87
CA THR A 22 14.55 -3.64 12.50
C THR A 22 15.34 -2.43 12.01
N ASN A 23 15.33 -1.29 12.72
CA ASN A 23 15.95 -0.02 12.28
C ASN A 23 15.52 0.42 10.86
N GLN A 24 14.42 -0.12 10.33
CA GLN A 24 13.85 0.29 9.05
C GLN A 24 12.67 1.23 9.28
N VAL A 25 12.31 1.95 8.21
CA VAL A 25 11.35 3.06 8.11
C VAL A 25 10.28 3.06 9.22
N PRO A 26 10.06 4.18 9.92
CA PRO A 26 9.14 4.24 11.05
C PRO A 26 7.72 3.80 10.63
N ALA A 27 7.11 2.92 11.43
CA ALA A 27 5.74 2.47 11.18
C ALA A 27 4.78 3.66 11.30
N CYS A 28 4.19 4.06 10.18
CA CYS A 28 3.33 5.23 10.10
C CYS A 28 1.85 4.84 10.19
N PHE A 29 1.09 5.64 10.94
CA PHE A 29 -0.36 5.68 10.83
C PHE A 29 -0.75 6.31 9.50
N ASP A 30 -1.97 5.99 9.08
CA ASP A 30 -2.61 6.71 7.99
C ASP A 30 -2.89 8.18 8.39
N TYR A 31 -3.15 9.05 7.43
CA TYR A 31 -3.39 10.49 7.65
C TYR A 31 -4.78 10.91 7.16
N ASP A 32 -5.31 11.98 7.76
CA ASP A 32 -6.64 12.49 7.46
C ASP A 32 -6.71 13.08 6.04
N ARG A 33 -7.81 12.80 5.34
CA ARG A 33 -8.05 13.21 3.96
C ARG A 33 -9.48 13.68 3.77
N VAL A 34 -9.66 14.60 2.83
CA VAL A 34 -10.97 15.04 2.37
C VAL A 34 -11.09 14.83 0.86
N THR A 35 -12.26 14.42 0.40
CA THR A 35 -12.55 14.34 -1.02
C THR A 35 -12.86 15.74 -1.58
N HIS A 36 -12.11 16.18 -2.58
CA HIS A 36 -12.33 17.41 -3.32
C HIS A 36 -12.26 17.13 -4.82
N GLU A 37 -13.31 17.46 -5.57
CA GLU A 37 -13.41 17.23 -7.02
C GLU A 37 -13.09 15.78 -7.46
N GLY A 38 -13.43 14.80 -6.62
CA GLY A 38 -13.21 13.38 -6.91
C GLY A 38 -11.83 12.83 -6.51
N GLU A 39 -10.94 13.68 -5.97
CA GLU A 39 -9.65 13.26 -5.43
C GLU A 39 -9.63 13.33 -3.90
N GLU A 40 -9.01 12.37 -3.22
CA GLU A 40 -8.68 12.47 -1.80
C GLU A 40 -7.41 13.31 -1.62
N ILE A 41 -7.53 14.47 -0.96
CA ILE A 41 -6.41 15.36 -0.65
C ILE A 41 -6.14 15.36 0.86
N ALA A 42 -4.88 15.53 1.25
CA ALA A 42 -4.50 15.52 2.66
C ALA A 42 -5.10 16.71 3.41
N GLU A 43 -5.65 16.49 4.60
CA GLU A 43 -6.05 17.61 5.47
C GLU A 43 -4.83 18.39 5.96
N GLU A 44 -3.76 17.66 6.31
CA GLU A 44 -2.50 18.21 6.75
C GLU A 44 -1.31 17.57 6.03
N CYS A 45 -0.19 18.27 5.95
CA CYS A 45 1.03 17.79 5.31
C CYS A 45 1.90 16.92 6.24
N LYS A 46 1.28 16.21 7.17
CA LYS A 46 1.94 15.37 8.17
C LYS A 46 1.23 14.05 8.35
N LYS A 47 1.98 13.05 8.81
CA LYS A 47 1.46 11.76 9.28
C LYS A 47 2.18 11.34 10.54
N SER A 48 1.47 10.72 11.47
CA SER A 48 2.06 10.23 12.71
C SER A 48 2.81 8.91 12.44
N CYS A 49 4.04 8.80 12.91
CA CYS A 49 4.83 7.56 12.79
C CYS A 49 5.55 7.21 14.09
N TYR A 50 5.79 5.93 14.31
CA TYR A 50 6.64 5.46 15.40
C TYR A 50 8.11 5.62 15.02
N VAL A 51 8.72 6.69 15.50
CA VAL A 51 10.15 6.98 15.32
C VAL A 51 10.85 6.77 16.65
N ASN A 52 11.78 5.80 16.70
CA ASN A 52 12.52 5.41 17.90
C ASN A 52 11.59 5.09 19.10
N GLY A 53 10.40 4.57 18.83
CA GLY A 53 9.46 4.19 19.87
C GLY A 53 8.55 5.25 20.44
N HIS A 54 8.60 6.44 19.86
CA HIS A 54 7.71 7.53 20.19
C HIS A 54 6.93 7.91 18.93
N ILE A 55 5.66 8.29 19.13
CA ILE A 55 4.85 8.84 18.05
C ILE A 55 5.41 10.24 17.72
N GLN A 56 5.82 10.42 16.48
CA GLN A 56 6.32 11.68 15.96
C GLN A 56 5.62 11.99 14.63
N ASP A 57 5.35 13.26 14.38
CA ASP A 57 4.86 13.70 13.08
C ASP A 57 6.00 13.68 12.05
N VAL A 58 5.76 13.02 10.93
CA VAL A 58 6.65 12.98 9.78
C VAL A 58 5.97 13.69 8.61
N ASN A 59 6.74 14.47 7.85
CA ASN A 59 6.22 15.21 6.72
C ASN A 59 5.67 14.26 5.64
N LEU A 60 4.52 14.62 5.06
CA LEU A 60 4.08 14.02 3.80
C LEU A 60 5.06 14.37 2.68
N PRO A 61 5.12 13.54 1.62
CA PRO A 61 5.98 13.81 0.48
C PRO A 61 5.71 15.18 -0.14
N ASN A 62 6.78 15.88 -0.53
CA ASN A 62 6.65 17.13 -1.26
C ASN A 62 5.89 16.87 -2.59
N GLY A 63 4.94 17.75 -2.92
CA GLY A 63 4.06 17.58 -4.08
C GLY A 63 2.69 16.96 -3.78
N GLU A 64 2.47 16.43 -2.57
CA GLU A 64 1.16 15.93 -2.13
C GLU A 64 0.12 17.06 -2.10
N LYS A 65 -1.09 16.83 -2.64
CA LYS A 65 -2.18 17.82 -2.54
C LYS A 65 -2.69 17.90 -1.11
N CYS A 66 -2.94 19.12 -0.66
CA CYS A 66 -3.41 19.39 0.70
C CYS A 66 -4.48 20.47 0.76
N VAL A 67 -5.23 20.52 1.85
CA VAL A 67 -6.23 21.57 2.09
C VAL A 67 -5.54 22.87 2.47
N TYR A 68 -5.54 23.85 1.57
CA TYR A 68 -4.98 25.17 1.85
C TYR A 68 -5.97 26.09 2.56
N LYS A 69 -7.26 26.01 2.17
CA LYS A 69 -8.32 26.80 2.79
C LYS A 69 -9.64 26.04 2.79
N LYS A 70 -10.28 26.00 3.96
CA LYS A 70 -11.70 25.67 4.13
C LYS A 70 -12.48 26.96 4.40
N GLU A 71 -13.71 27.03 3.91
CA GLU A 71 -14.66 28.08 4.30
C GLU A 71 -15.93 27.43 4.80
N SER A 72 -16.57 28.04 5.80
CA SER A 72 -17.86 27.58 6.30
C SER A 72 -18.92 27.70 5.20
N TYR A 73 -19.61 26.60 4.96
CA TYR A 73 -20.70 26.46 4.02
C TYR A 73 -21.97 26.05 4.79
N LEU A 74 -23.16 26.43 4.28
CA LEU A 74 -24.44 26.12 4.92
C LEU A 74 -24.51 26.63 6.38
N PHE A 75 -24.51 27.96 6.60
CA PHE A 75 -24.71 28.59 7.92
C PHE A 75 -23.82 28.04 9.06
N GLY A 76 -22.61 27.55 8.76
CA GLY A 76 -21.67 27.03 9.76
C GLY A 76 -21.83 25.54 10.10
N PHE A 77 -22.74 24.82 9.44
CA PHE A 77 -22.93 23.38 9.68
C PHE A 77 -21.94 22.48 8.92
N SER A 78 -21.20 23.03 7.95
CA SER A 78 -20.23 22.27 7.17
C SER A 78 -19.04 23.15 6.74
N GLU A 79 -17.88 22.53 6.53
CA GLU A 79 -16.72 23.20 5.96
C GLU A 79 -16.49 22.66 4.55
N LYS A 80 -16.35 23.55 3.57
CA LYS A 80 -16.04 23.17 2.19
C LYS A 80 -14.62 23.62 1.86
N VAL A 81 -13.84 22.72 1.26
CA VAL A 81 -12.52 23.07 0.71
C VAL A 81 -12.73 24.08 -0.42
N THR A 82 -12.12 25.25 -0.29
CA THR A 82 -12.18 26.33 -1.28
C THR A 82 -10.86 26.51 -2.03
N LYS A 83 -9.74 26.09 -1.44
CA LYS A 83 -8.42 26.14 -2.07
C LYS A 83 -7.62 24.90 -1.73
N VAL A 84 -7.04 24.30 -2.77
CA VAL A 84 -6.08 23.21 -2.68
C VAL A 84 -4.67 23.78 -2.79
N GLY A 85 -3.79 23.35 -1.89
CA GLY A 85 -2.37 23.67 -1.90
C GLY A 85 -1.52 22.45 -2.23
N THR A 86 -0.24 22.56 -1.96
CA THR A 86 0.72 21.47 -2.13
C THR A 86 1.66 21.37 -0.93
N CYS A 87 1.93 20.16 -0.48
CA CYS A 87 2.82 19.91 0.63
C CYS A 87 4.25 20.26 0.25
N LYS A 88 4.87 21.08 1.11
CA LYS A 88 6.27 21.44 1.04
C LYS A 88 6.82 21.51 2.46
N ASP A 89 7.76 20.62 2.76
CA ASP A 89 8.47 20.56 4.04
C ASP A 89 7.52 20.53 5.25
N GLY A 90 6.42 19.77 5.12
CA GLY A 90 5.41 19.58 6.16
C GLY A 90 4.36 20.69 6.27
N ARG A 91 4.35 21.66 5.34
CA ARG A 91 3.36 22.75 5.28
C ARG A 91 2.56 22.70 3.99
N CYS A 92 1.30 23.13 4.05
CA CYS A 92 0.46 23.27 2.87
C CYS A 92 0.64 24.65 2.25
N ASP A 93 1.41 24.74 1.17
CA ASP A 93 1.64 26.00 0.47
C ASP A 93 0.56 26.25 -0.59
N LYS A 94 0.18 27.52 -0.78
CA LYS A 94 -0.78 27.93 -1.82
C LYS A 94 -0.27 27.66 -3.23
N THR A 95 1.04 27.60 -3.39
CA THR A 95 1.69 27.36 -4.68
C THR A 95 1.41 25.95 -5.14
N VAL A 96 0.72 25.86 -6.28
CA VAL A 96 0.34 24.64 -7.01
C VAL A 96 1.54 24.06 -7.78
N GLU A 97 2.76 24.35 -7.32
CA GLU A 97 3.97 23.89 -7.96
C GLU A 97 4.19 22.43 -7.60
N CYS A 98 4.44 21.56 -8.59
CA CYS A 98 4.69 20.13 -8.39
C CYS A 98 3.49 19.27 -7.94
N GLN A 99 2.29 19.52 -8.45
CA GLN A 99 1.14 18.67 -8.11
C GLN A 99 1.32 17.22 -8.57
N ARG A 100 1.10 16.31 -7.62
CA ARG A 100 0.88 14.89 -7.89
C ARG A 100 -0.61 14.65 -8.13
N THR A 101 -0.93 13.88 -9.16
CA THR A 101 -2.28 13.34 -9.35
C THR A 101 -2.30 11.94 -8.79
N LYS A 102 -3.20 11.68 -7.83
CA LYS A 102 -3.37 10.35 -7.26
C LYS A 102 -4.70 9.75 -7.68
N LEU A 103 -4.71 8.44 -7.88
CA LEU A 103 -5.91 7.67 -8.15
C LEU A 103 -6.28 6.88 -6.90
N PRO A 104 -7.51 7.05 -6.37
CA PRO A 104 -7.97 6.28 -5.22
C PRO A 104 -8.22 4.83 -5.62
N ILE A 105 -7.85 3.90 -4.75
CA ILE A 105 -8.19 2.48 -4.86
C ILE A 105 -9.31 2.16 -3.87
N TYR A 106 -9.18 2.65 -2.64
CA TYR A 106 -10.22 2.67 -1.62
C TYR A 106 -9.98 3.87 -0.70
N SER A 107 -10.96 4.23 0.13
CA SER A 107 -10.81 5.40 1.00
C SER A 107 -9.59 5.28 1.93
N GLY A 108 -8.69 6.25 1.83
CA GLY A 108 -7.43 6.30 2.54
C GLY A 108 -6.26 5.56 1.88
N PHE A 109 -6.45 5.00 0.67
CA PHE A 109 -5.36 4.39 -0.10
C PHE A 109 -5.45 4.77 -1.57
N SER A 110 -4.41 5.47 -2.01
CA SER A 110 -4.28 5.97 -3.38
C SER A 110 -2.84 5.82 -3.85
N VAL A 111 -2.68 5.73 -5.17
CA VAL A 111 -1.38 5.61 -5.84
C VAL A 111 -1.19 6.75 -6.82
N ASP A 112 0.05 7.08 -7.14
CA ASP A 112 0.32 8.13 -8.13
C ASP A 112 -0.13 7.71 -9.53
N LYS A 113 -0.80 8.60 -10.24
CA LYS A 113 -1.20 8.35 -11.64
C LYS A 113 0.03 8.19 -12.54
N ASN A 114 1.05 9.00 -12.32
CA ASN A 114 2.26 9.08 -13.13
C ASN A 114 3.52 9.06 -12.24
N CYS A 115 4.63 8.59 -12.80
CA CYS A 115 5.94 8.60 -12.15
C CYS A 115 6.78 9.85 -12.45
N THR A 116 6.23 10.78 -13.22
CA THR A 116 6.80 12.11 -13.43
C THR A 116 5.79 13.17 -13.04
N ILE A 117 6.32 14.29 -12.57
CA ILE A 117 5.56 15.50 -12.23
C ILE A 117 6.20 16.70 -12.90
N TYR A 118 5.40 17.72 -13.20
CA TYR A 118 5.90 18.97 -13.75
C TYR A 118 6.01 20.02 -12.65
N CYS A 119 7.23 20.51 -12.47
CA CYS A 119 7.64 21.43 -11.43
C CYS A 119 8.31 22.64 -12.08
N ASN A 120 7.66 23.81 -12.07
CA ASN A 120 8.29 25.08 -12.46
C ASN A 120 8.94 25.04 -13.84
N GLY A 121 8.24 24.48 -14.83
CA GLY A 121 8.77 24.37 -16.19
C GLY A 121 9.71 23.19 -16.40
N LYS A 122 9.92 22.33 -15.40
CA LYS A 122 10.81 21.16 -15.49
C LYS A 122 10.07 19.88 -15.10
N GLU A 123 10.25 18.84 -15.90
CA GLU A 123 9.84 17.50 -15.50
C GLU A 123 10.77 16.98 -14.40
N LYS A 124 10.19 16.37 -13.38
CA LYS A 124 10.89 15.72 -12.27
C LYS A 124 10.36 14.30 -12.11
N HIS A 125 11.26 13.35 -11.93
CA HIS A 125 10.91 11.97 -11.60
C HIS A 125 10.50 11.87 -10.13
N LEU A 126 9.46 11.08 -9.85
CA LEU A 126 9.17 10.62 -8.50
C LEU A 126 10.25 9.64 -8.03
N ASP A 127 10.36 9.50 -6.71
CA ASP A 127 11.36 8.63 -6.11
C ASP A 127 11.15 7.18 -6.53
N ASN A 128 12.26 6.47 -6.80
CA ASN A 128 12.20 5.06 -7.17
C ASN A 128 11.52 4.25 -6.06
N GLY A 129 10.58 3.40 -6.45
CA GLY A 129 9.75 2.63 -5.52
C GLY A 129 8.48 3.34 -5.07
N THR A 130 8.18 4.55 -5.53
CA THR A 130 6.84 5.15 -5.37
C THR A 130 5.79 4.28 -6.07
N MET A 131 4.69 3.93 -5.40
CA MET A 131 3.60 3.17 -6.04
C MET A 131 2.84 4.03 -7.04
N CYS A 132 2.53 3.44 -8.19
CA CYS A 132 1.86 4.12 -9.29
C CYS A 132 0.80 3.25 -9.95
N ALA A 133 -0.17 3.87 -10.61
CA ALA A 133 -1.17 3.17 -11.40
C ALA A 133 -0.55 2.70 -12.73
N LEU A 134 -0.29 1.40 -12.83
CA LEU A 134 0.28 0.79 -14.03
C LEU A 134 -0.79 0.59 -15.11
N LYS A 135 -1.98 0.16 -14.68
CA LYS A 135 -3.14 -0.03 -15.56
C LYS A 135 -4.36 0.57 -14.91
N THR A 136 -5.14 1.29 -15.70
CA THR A 136 -6.39 1.92 -15.27
C THR A 136 -7.49 1.62 -16.27
N SER A 137 -8.71 1.46 -15.77
CA SER A 137 -9.93 1.40 -16.56
C SER A 137 -10.81 2.61 -16.26
N THR A 138 -11.76 2.90 -17.13
CA THR A 138 -12.80 3.89 -16.86
C THR A 138 -14.06 3.14 -16.50
N SER A 139 -14.57 3.32 -15.28
CA SER A 139 -15.87 2.74 -14.93
C SER A 139 -16.98 3.60 -15.54
N GLY A 140 -18.04 2.93 -16.01
CA GLY A 140 -19.24 3.58 -16.49
C GLY A 140 -19.92 4.35 -15.35
N PHE A 141 -20.06 5.66 -15.56
CA PHE A 141 -21.01 6.58 -14.92
C PHE A 141 -21.52 6.20 -13.52
N THR A 142 -20.93 6.76 -12.46
CA THR A 142 -21.60 6.81 -11.16
C THR A 142 -22.63 7.95 -11.14
N LEU A 143 -23.90 7.62 -10.98
CA LEU A 143 -25.01 8.56 -10.72
C LEU A 143 -24.85 9.14 -9.31
N GLY A 144 -24.00 10.15 -9.18
CA GLY A 144 -23.71 10.84 -7.93
C GLY A 144 -23.91 12.35 -8.05
N SER A 145 -25.07 12.80 -7.56
CA SER A 145 -25.51 14.20 -7.39
C SER A 145 -26.15 14.87 -8.62
N LEU A 146 -27.15 15.71 -8.33
CA LEU A 146 -28.15 16.34 -9.20
C LEU A 146 -27.60 17.16 -10.39
N PHE A 147 -26.28 17.23 -10.62
CA PHE A 147 -25.63 17.97 -11.69
C PHE A 147 -24.29 17.33 -12.09
N GLY A 148 -24.28 16.52 -13.15
CA GLY A 148 -23.07 16.14 -13.87
C GLY A 148 -22.61 14.69 -13.68
N THR A 149 -22.51 13.98 -14.80
CA THR A 149 -21.89 12.66 -14.90
C THR A 149 -20.37 12.79 -14.84
N THR A 150 -19.74 12.25 -13.79
CA THR A 150 -18.28 12.15 -13.72
C THR A 150 -17.85 10.70 -13.97
N SER A 151 -16.97 10.51 -14.94
CA SER A 151 -16.32 9.22 -15.21
C SER A 151 -15.27 8.97 -14.14
N THR A 152 -15.36 7.85 -13.45
CA THR A 152 -14.38 7.47 -12.41
C THR A 152 -13.30 6.62 -13.04
N THR A 153 -12.03 7.01 -12.84
CA THR A 153 -10.88 6.19 -13.24
C THR A 153 -10.61 5.16 -12.14
N LEU A 154 -10.66 3.88 -12.49
CA LEU A 154 -10.30 2.77 -11.60
C LEU A 154 -8.86 2.35 -11.84
N VAL A 155 -8.18 1.93 -10.78
CA VAL A 155 -6.84 1.35 -10.85
C VAL A 155 -6.97 -0.16 -10.88
N ASP A 156 -6.59 -0.77 -12.00
CA ASP A 156 -6.67 -2.22 -12.19
C ASP A 156 -5.36 -2.89 -11.75
N GLU A 157 -4.23 -2.21 -11.93
CA GLU A 157 -2.90 -2.76 -11.64
C GLU A 157 -1.98 -1.68 -11.06
N ILE A 158 -1.24 -2.03 -9.99
CA ILE A 158 -0.25 -1.17 -9.34
C ILE A 158 1.14 -1.58 -9.79
N GLY A 159 1.96 -0.59 -10.14
CA GLY A 159 3.38 -0.73 -10.39
C GLY A 159 4.22 0.11 -9.43
N ASN A 160 5.52 0.18 -9.70
CA ASN A 160 6.45 1.05 -9.00
C ASN A 160 7.15 1.98 -9.98
N CYS A 161 7.43 3.21 -9.53
CA CYS A 161 8.22 4.16 -10.27
C CYS A 161 9.68 3.69 -10.33
N ILE A 162 10.20 3.54 -11.55
CA ILE A 162 11.62 3.28 -11.81
C ILE A 162 12.05 4.21 -12.93
N SER A 163 12.95 5.15 -12.61
CA SER A 163 13.48 6.14 -13.56
C SER A 163 12.38 6.89 -14.32
N GLY A 164 11.35 7.34 -13.60
CA GLY A 164 10.24 8.12 -14.17
C GLY A 164 9.16 7.29 -14.89
N LYS A 165 9.29 5.96 -14.97
CA LYS A 165 8.27 5.08 -15.58
C LYS A 165 7.58 4.25 -14.51
N CYS A 166 6.25 4.11 -14.64
CA CYS A 166 5.50 3.14 -13.85
C CYS A 166 5.72 1.76 -14.45
N VAL A 167 6.41 0.88 -13.75
CA VAL A 167 6.70 -0.47 -14.23
C VAL A 167 6.06 -1.51 -13.34
N LYS A 168 5.64 -2.62 -13.94
CA LYS A 168 5.19 -3.77 -13.19
C LYS A 168 6.32 -4.18 -12.27
N ARG A 169 6.00 -4.34 -11.00
CA ARG A 169 6.94 -4.93 -10.06
C ARG A 169 7.20 -6.36 -10.51
N ASP A 170 8.46 -6.71 -10.71
CA ASP A 170 8.83 -8.08 -11.06
C ASP A 170 8.23 -9.00 -9.99
N GLY A 171 7.30 -9.86 -10.42
CA GLY A 171 6.71 -10.87 -9.56
C GLY A 171 7.84 -11.76 -9.08
N TYR A 172 8.13 -11.68 -7.78
CA TYR A 172 9.17 -12.52 -7.20
C TYR A 172 8.63 -13.94 -7.08
N ILE A 173 9.31 -14.85 -7.76
CA ILE A 173 9.13 -16.29 -7.57
C ILE A 173 9.80 -16.61 -6.23
N VAL A 174 9.02 -17.21 -5.31
CA VAL A 174 9.52 -17.76 -4.03
C VAL A 174 10.83 -18.49 -4.32
N PRO A 175 11.94 -18.16 -3.64
CA PRO A 175 13.18 -18.87 -3.86
C PRO A 175 12.88 -20.33 -3.49
N PRO A 176 13.34 -21.30 -4.30
CA PRO A 176 13.08 -22.70 -4.02
C PRO A 176 13.45 -22.99 -2.57
N PRO A 177 12.62 -23.75 -1.82
CA PRO A 177 12.80 -23.95 -0.39
C PRO A 177 14.25 -24.36 -0.13
N GLN A 178 14.97 -23.52 0.63
CA GLN A 178 16.33 -23.84 1.03
C GLN A 178 16.22 -24.95 2.07
N LEU A 179 16.61 -26.18 1.67
CA LEU A 179 16.67 -27.42 2.47
C LEU A 179 15.81 -27.39 3.74
N GLN A 180 14.53 -27.75 3.60
CA GLN A 180 13.68 -27.96 4.77
C GLN A 180 14.08 -29.26 5.48
N PRO A 181 14.06 -29.29 6.82
CA PRO A 181 13.90 -30.55 7.56
C PRO A 181 12.65 -31.26 7.06
N LYS A 182 12.67 -32.59 7.00
CA LYS A 182 11.63 -33.45 6.36
C LYS A 182 10.19 -33.27 6.90
N ASP A 183 9.98 -32.47 7.94
CA ASP A 183 8.74 -32.41 8.72
C ASP A 183 8.22 -30.96 8.95
N ALA A 184 8.68 -29.95 8.22
CA ALA A 184 8.22 -28.57 8.36
C ALA A 184 6.99 -28.27 7.46
N THR A 185 5.87 -27.86 8.05
CA THR A 185 4.65 -27.49 7.29
C THR A 185 4.65 -25.98 7.02
N GLU A 186 5.06 -25.60 5.81
CA GLU A 186 4.95 -24.22 5.34
C GLU A 186 3.58 -23.96 4.68
N ARG A 187 2.89 -22.89 5.10
CA ARG A 187 1.64 -22.44 4.45
C ARG A 187 1.87 -21.17 3.64
N ASP A 188 1.68 -21.27 2.34
CA ASP A 188 1.81 -20.17 1.40
C ASP A 188 0.47 -19.79 0.79
N VAL A 189 0.30 -18.50 0.48
CA VAL A 189 -0.85 -17.96 -0.23
C VAL A 189 -0.45 -17.77 -1.68
N PHE A 190 -1.18 -18.41 -2.59
CA PHE A 190 -1.12 -18.08 -3.99
C PHE A 190 -1.87 -16.77 -4.22
N ILE A 191 -1.18 -15.76 -4.78
CA ILE A 191 -1.78 -14.47 -5.13
C ILE A 191 -1.94 -14.37 -6.65
N HIS A 192 -0.88 -14.68 -7.40
CA HIS A 192 -0.92 -14.77 -8.86
C HIS A 192 0.24 -15.67 -9.37
N PRO A 193 0.32 -16.03 -10.67
CA PRO A 193 1.28 -17.03 -11.17
C PRO A 193 2.77 -16.76 -10.91
N LYS A 194 3.13 -15.50 -10.61
CA LYS A 194 4.52 -15.10 -10.31
C LYS A 194 4.67 -14.59 -8.87
N LEU A 195 3.70 -14.89 -7.99
CA LEU A 195 3.72 -14.47 -6.61
C LEU A 195 2.96 -15.48 -5.73
N LYS A 196 3.74 -16.23 -4.97
CA LYS A 196 3.30 -16.94 -3.77
C LYS A 196 3.98 -16.27 -2.58
N VAL A 197 3.29 -16.13 -1.45
CA VAL A 197 3.86 -15.50 -0.26
C VAL A 197 3.57 -16.33 0.98
N ALA A 198 4.48 -16.31 1.94
CA ALA A 198 4.29 -16.99 3.20
C ALA A 198 3.10 -16.38 3.97
N THR A 199 2.18 -17.20 4.49
CA THR A 199 1.17 -16.71 5.44
C THR A 199 1.81 -16.23 6.75
N HIS A 200 2.94 -16.82 7.13
CA HIS A 200 3.70 -16.49 8.33
C HIS A 200 5.19 -16.77 8.12
N CYS A 201 6.04 -15.98 8.79
CA CYS A 201 7.50 -16.09 8.70
C CYS A 201 8.13 -17.15 9.61
N GLN A 202 7.31 -18.08 10.09
CA GLN A 202 7.73 -19.24 10.87
C GLN A 202 7.20 -20.49 10.16
N ALA A 203 7.70 -21.66 10.51
CA ALA A 203 7.18 -22.95 10.07
C ALA A 203 7.06 -23.83 11.31
N GLU A 204 5.98 -24.60 11.39
CA GLU A 204 5.80 -25.60 12.44
C GLU A 204 6.44 -26.91 11.97
N CYS A 205 7.32 -27.45 12.80
CA CYS A 205 7.99 -28.73 12.56
C CYS A 205 7.23 -29.87 13.26
N GLY A 206 7.31 -31.08 12.71
CA GLY A 206 6.63 -32.26 13.25
C GLY A 206 7.01 -32.63 14.70
N ASP A 207 8.12 -32.12 15.21
CA ASP A 207 8.57 -32.24 16.60
C ASP A 207 7.96 -31.18 17.55
N GLY A 208 7.07 -30.33 17.04
CA GLY A 208 6.43 -29.24 17.78
C GLY A 208 7.30 -28.00 17.94
N THR A 209 8.49 -27.97 17.32
CA THR A 209 9.33 -26.77 17.29
C THR A 209 8.88 -25.80 16.19
N THR A 210 9.38 -24.56 16.26
CA THR A 210 9.13 -23.55 15.24
C THR A 210 10.44 -23.08 14.65
N GLU A 211 10.57 -23.20 13.34
CA GLU A 211 11.71 -22.67 12.60
C GLU A 211 11.35 -21.34 11.95
N ARG A 212 12.35 -20.47 11.81
CA ARG A 212 12.16 -19.18 11.15
C ARG A 212 12.37 -19.37 9.66
N ARG A 213 11.46 -18.84 8.85
CA ARG A 213 11.69 -18.73 7.42
C ARG A 213 12.89 -17.81 7.15
N ALA A 214 13.51 -18.01 5.99
CA ALA A 214 14.64 -17.22 5.54
C ALA A 214 14.35 -15.71 5.60
N LEU A 215 15.41 -14.93 5.85
CA LEU A 215 15.31 -13.47 5.81
C LEU A 215 14.90 -13.03 4.40
N ASN A 216 14.08 -11.99 4.33
CA ASN A 216 13.53 -11.40 3.11
C ASN A 216 12.54 -12.29 2.34
N THR A 217 12.14 -13.46 2.86
CA THR A 217 11.03 -14.23 2.28
C THR A 217 9.77 -13.37 2.23
N SER A 218 9.13 -13.25 1.07
CA SER A 218 7.88 -12.48 0.96
C SER A 218 6.78 -13.13 1.78
N CYS A 219 6.02 -12.31 2.49
CA CYS A 219 4.95 -12.76 3.36
C CYS A 219 3.70 -11.90 3.19
N LEU A 220 2.53 -12.46 3.48
CA LEU A 220 1.29 -11.70 3.50
C LEU A 220 1.29 -10.80 4.73
N TRP A 221 1.43 -9.50 4.53
CA TRP A 221 1.38 -8.55 5.63
C TRP A 221 -0.08 -8.18 5.95
N MET A 222 -0.81 -7.65 4.96
CA MET A 222 -2.22 -7.32 5.14
C MET A 222 -3.04 -7.79 3.96
N TYR A 223 -4.29 -8.14 4.26
CA TYR A 223 -5.30 -8.50 3.27
C TYR A 223 -6.55 -7.65 3.50
N ARG A 224 -7.06 -7.05 2.44
CA ARG A 224 -8.31 -6.29 2.46
C ARG A 224 -9.16 -6.67 1.25
N ARG A 225 -10.45 -6.83 1.49
CA ARG A 225 -11.45 -6.94 0.43
C ARG A 225 -12.15 -5.60 0.27
N HIS A 226 -12.24 -5.10 -0.96
CA HIS A 226 -12.97 -3.88 -1.27
C HIS A 226 -13.64 -4.01 -2.64
N ASP A 227 -14.96 -3.88 -2.68
CA ASP A 227 -15.78 -4.11 -3.87
C ASP A 227 -15.46 -5.46 -4.55
N HIS A 228 -15.04 -5.43 -5.82
CA HIS A 228 -14.63 -6.59 -6.61
C HIS A 228 -13.13 -6.93 -6.47
N LEU A 229 -12.35 -6.12 -5.74
CA LEU A 229 -10.90 -6.29 -5.59
C LEU A 229 -10.54 -6.98 -4.27
N ASP A 230 -9.67 -7.98 -4.37
CA ASP A 230 -8.84 -8.48 -3.29
C ASP A 230 -7.49 -7.73 -3.31
N ILE A 231 -7.14 -7.10 -2.19
CA ILE A 231 -5.99 -6.23 -2.03
C ILE A 231 -5.00 -6.90 -1.08
N TYR A 232 -3.83 -7.25 -1.62
CA TYR A 232 -2.76 -7.92 -0.89
C TYR A 232 -1.61 -6.95 -0.68
N MET A 233 -1.30 -6.62 0.57
CA MET A 233 -0.12 -5.86 0.94
C MET A 233 0.96 -6.86 1.35
N ILE A 234 2.07 -6.85 0.62
CA ILE A 234 3.13 -7.83 0.74
C ILE A 234 4.21 -7.27 1.65
N GLY A 235 4.64 -8.11 2.57
CA GLY A 235 5.75 -7.86 3.46
C GLY A 235 6.97 -8.72 3.15
N TYR A 236 7.94 -8.67 4.04
CA TYR A 236 9.11 -9.53 4.02
C TYR A 236 9.40 -10.09 5.41
N CYS A 237 9.99 -11.28 5.46
CA CYS A 237 10.33 -11.94 6.70
C CYS A 237 11.61 -11.39 7.29
N TYR A 238 11.53 -10.95 8.55
CA TYR A 238 12.68 -10.54 9.34
C TYR A 238 12.58 -11.15 10.74
N CYS A 239 13.58 -11.94 11.14
CA CYS A 239 13.62 -12.60 12.45
C CYS A 239 12.33 -13.37 12.83
N GLY A 240 11.65 -14.00 11.87
CA GLY A 240 10.40 -14.74 12.10
C GLY A 240 9.13 -13.87 12.17
N ILE A 241 9.22 -12.60 11.79
CA ILE A 241 8.11 -11.64 11.75
C ILE A 241 7.92 -11.16 10.31
N CYS A 242 6.66 -10.96 9.90
CA CYS A 242 6.35 -10.38 8.60
C CYS A 242 6.29 -8.86 8.76
N GLU A 243 7.19 -8.17 8.07
CA GLU A 243 7.36 -6.71 8.11
C GLU A 243 6.71 -6.07 6.88
N PRO A 244 6.13 -4.87 6.97
CA PRO A 244 5.62 -4.17 5.80
C PRO A 244 6.71 -3.92 4.75
N TYR A 245 6.37 -4.12 3.49
CA TYR A 245 7.13 -3.59 2.36
C TYR A 245 6.27 -2.51 1.70
N ASP A 246 6.44 -1.25 2.15
CA ASP A 246 5.50 -0.12 1.93
C ASP A 246 5.13 0.18 0.46
N ASN A 247 5.83 -0.40 -0.50
CA ASN A 247 5.59 -0.26 -1.94
C ASN A 247 5.30 -1.59 -2.66
N TYR A 248 4.77 -2.59 -1.96
CA TYR A 248 4.35 -3.84 -2.58
C TYR A 248 2.89 -4.15 -2.26
N THR A 249 2.00 -3.60 -3.08
CA THR A 249 0.56 -3.91 -3.05
C THR A 249 0.15 -4.54 -4.38
N VAL A 250 -0.64 -5.61 -4.31
CA VAL A 250 -1.17 -6.32 -5.47
C VAL A 250 -2.69 -6.29 -5.41
N LEU A 251 -3.30 -5.87 -6.52
CA LEU A 251 -4.74 -5.92 -6.74
C LEU A 251 -5.07 -7.18 -7.53
N VAL A 252 -6.08 -7.92 -7.07
CA VAL A 252 -6.62 -9.09 -7.76
C VAL A 252 -8.11 -8.88 -7.96
N ASP A 253 -8.56 -8.92 -9.20
CA ASP A 253 -9.98 -8.88 -9.53
C ASP A 253 -10.61 -10.25 -9.22
N ARG A 254 -11.65 -10.25 -8.38
CA ARG A 254 -12.37 -11.45 -7.98
C ARG A 254 -13.27 -11.99 -9.08
N GLU A 255 -13.66 -11.15 -10.04
CA GLU A 255 -14.46 -11.57 -11.19
C GLU A 255 -13.58 -12.26 -12.24
N ASN A 256 -12.26 -12.02 -12.20
CA ASN A 256 -11.28 -12.68 -13.04
C ASN A 256 -10.03 -13.10 -12.24
N PRO A 257 -10.18 -14.04 -11.29
CA PRO A 257 -9.10 -14.40 -10.38
C PRO A 257 -7.99 -15.13 -11.14
N PRO A 258 -6.71 -14.91 -10.77
CA PRO A 258 -5.60 -15.64 -11.33
C PRO A 258 -5.76 -17.13 -11.04
N VAL A 259 -5.57 -17.96 -12.07
CA VAL A 259 -5.63 -19.40 -11.97
C VAL A 259 -4.24 -19.94 -11.65
N GLN A 260 -4.15 -20.74 -10.60
CA GLN A 260 -2.99 -21.59 -10.39
C GLN A 260 -3.10 -22.73 -11.41
N ASN A 261 -2.28 -22.71 -12.46
CA ASN A 261 -2.12 -23.92 -13.27
C ASN A 261 -1.64 -24.99 -12.29
N GLU A 262 -2.43 -26.04 -12.11
CA GLU A 262 -2.04 -27.20 -11.33
C GLU A 262 -0.67 -27.64 -11.82
N ASP A 263 0.33 -27.57 -10.94
CA ASP A 263 1.56 -28.33 -11.14
C ASP A 263 1.09 -29.76 -11.44
N HIS A 264 1.49 -30.26 -12.60
CA HIS A 264 1.25 -31.63 -13.03
C HIS A 264 1.15 -32.54 -11.82
N LEU A 265 -0.07 -33.05 -11.57
CA LEU A 265 -0.26 -34.23 -10.76
C LEU A 265 0.80 -35.21 -11.21
N LEU A 266 1.82 -35.42 -10.36
CA LEU A 266 2.60 -36.64 -10.37
C LEU A 266 1.60 -37.73 -9.97
N GLU A 267 0.80 -38.15 -10.95
CA GLU A 267 0.29 -39.51 -11.00
C GLU A 267 1.53 -40.43 -11.02
N SER A 268 1.51 -41.42 -10.13
CA SER A 268 2.44 -42.56 -10.02
C SER A 268 3.86 -42.22 -9.53
N CYS A 269 4.44 -42.87 -8.51
CA CYS A 269 4.23 -44.21 -7.95
C CYS A 269 4.27 -44.20 -6.40
#